data_AF-A0A931T0B6-F1
#
_entry.id   AF-A0A931T0B6-F1
#
_cell.length_a   1.000
_cell.length_b   1.000
_cell.length_c   1.000
_cell.angle_alpha   90.00
_cell.angle_beta   90.00
_cell.angle_gamma   90.00
#
_symmetry.space_group_name_H-M   'P 1'
#
loop_
_entity.id
_entity.type
_entity.pdbx_description
1 polymer ?
#
loop_
_entity_poly.entity_id
_entity_poly.type
_entity_poly.pdbx_seq_one_letter_code
_entity_poly.pdbx_strand_id
1 'polypeptide(L)'
;ILQGTYETFAAVAGTHFSGTLRGRTVLSAGLGGMGGAQPMAVTMNDGVALIVEVDPARIHRRLSGGWVDRATDRLDDALRWVDEAKRAGRPHAVALLGNAAEVFPALVKREIVFDIVTDQTSAHDPLGGYIPEGVTSEEAPQLRQRAPEDYVKRSRSSIVRHCAAMVTMQSLGSVVFDYGNNLRGQARESGFADAFSYPGFVQAYVRPQFCEGRGPFRWVALSGDPRDIFRTDRVVLGLFPKNDALARWIRIAEERVPFQGLPARICWLGYGERAQAGLAFSELVGRGDVAAPIVIGRDHLDAGSVASPYRETEGMRDGSDAVADWPILNALVNTGAGATWVSVHHGGGVGIGYSIHAGQVVIADGTRLGDQKLERVLTTDPGTGVIRHADAGYPEAIGAARRHGLKIPMLPTNDGNGEQGTGNG
;
A
#
# COMPACT_ATOMS: atom_id res chain seq x y z
N ILE A 1 -3.66 4.46 1.36
CA ILE A 1 -3.10 3.28 2.06
C ILE A 1 -4.15 2.24 2.41
N LEU A 2 -5.30 2.58 3.00
CA LEU A 2 -6.28 1.59 3.49
C LEU A 2 -6.61 0.49 2.48
N GLN A 3 -6.99 0.83 1.24
CA GLN A 3 -7.24 -0.21 0.24
C GLN A 3 -6.00 -1.04 -0.07
N GLY A 4 -4.82 -0.43 -0.21
CA GLY A 4 -3.59 -1.20 -0.44
C GLY A 4 -3.31 -2.21 0.67
N THR A 5 -3.63 -1.86 1.92
CA THR A 5 -3.54 -2.78 3.08
C THR A 5 -4.62 -3.84 3.04
N TYR A 6 -5.84 -3.47 2.70
CA TYR A 6 -6.93 -4.43 2.47
C TYR A 6 -6.59 -5.43 1.35
N GLU A 7 -6.08 -4.96 0.21
CA GLU A 7 -5.69 -5.79 -0.94
C GLU A 7 -4.49 -6.69 -0.61
N THR A 8 -3.55 -6.20 0.21
CA THR A 8 -2.44 -7.02 0.69
C THR A 8 -2.96 -8.18 1.54
N PHE A 9 -3.83 -7.89 2.52
CA PHE A 9 -4.42 -8.93 3.37
C PHE A 9 -5.38 -9.85 2.60
N ALA A 10 -6.09 -9.35 1.59
CA ALA A 10 -6.92 -10.15 0.70
C ALA A 10 -6.05 -11.12 -0.14
N ALA A 11 -4.91 -10.65 -0.65
CA ALA A 11 -3.94 -11.48 -1.36
C ALA A 11 -3.30 -12.53 -0.43
N VAL A 12 -2.91 -12.15 0.79
CA VAL A 12 -2.45 -13.10 1.83
C VAL A 12 -3.52 -14.17 2.09
N ALA A 13 -4.78 -13.76 2.24
CA ALA A 13 -5.90 -14.67 2.44
C ALA A 13 -6.09 -15.62 1.26
N GLY A 14 -6.01 -15.12 0.02
CA GLY A 14 -6.09 -15.91 -1.20
C GLY A 14 -4.96 -16.95 -1.31
N THR A 15 -3.73 -16.54 -1.02
CA THR A 15 -2.54 -17.40 -1.14
C THR A 15 -2.45 -18.45 -0.02
N HIS A 16 -2.80 -18.10 1.21
CA HIS A 16 -2.49 -18.93 2.39
C HIS A 16 -3.73 -19.46 3.14
N PHE A 17 -4.91 -18.86 2.96
CA PHE A 17 -6.07 -19.10 3.83
C PHE A 17 -7.41 -19.24 3.08
N SER A 18 -7.38 -19.78 1.85
CA SER A 18 -8.58 -20.06 1.05
C SER A 18 -9.48 -18.84 0.80
N GLY A 19 -8.90 -17.64 0.73
CA GLY A 19 -9.60 -16.41 0.33
C GLY A 19 -10.27 -15.62 1.47
N THR A 20 -10.09 -15.99 2.74
CA THR A 20 -10.61 -15.21 3.88
C THR A 20 -9.68 -15.26 5.10
N LEU A 21 -9.67 -14.20 5.91
CA LEU A 21 -8.98 -14.19 7.21
C LEU A 21 -9.91 -14.58 8.38
N ARG A 22 -11.13 -15.05 8.10
CA ARG A 22 -12.04 -15.52 9.16
C ARG A 22 -11.36 -16.60 10.02
N GLY A 23 -11.31 -16.37 11.33
CA GLY A 23 -10.64 -17.27 12.27
C GLY A 23 -9.11 -17.21 12.22
N ARG A 24 -8.52 -16.20 11.56
CA ARG A 24 -7.07 -15.96 11.51
C ARG A 24 -6.69 -14.71 12.31
N THR A 25 -5.50 -14.75 12.89
CA THR A 25 -4.96 -13.64 13.68
C THR A 25 -3.79 -12.96 12.98
N VAL A 26 -3.77 -11.63 13.04
CA VAL A 26 -2.72 -10.78 12.50
C VAL A 26 -2.06 -10.02 13.66
N LEU A 27 -0.75 -10.16 13.79
CA LEU A 27 0.06 -9.34 14.68
C LEU A 27 0.75 -8.25 13.86
N SER A 28 0.66 -7.01 14.33
CA SER A 28 1.47 -5.91 13.80
C SER A 28 1.78 -4.83 14.82
N ALA A 29 2.48 -3.79 14.40
CA ALA A 29 2.78 -2.61 15.20
C ALA A 29 2.68 -1.31 14.39
N GLY A 30 2.51 -0.21 15.11
CA GLY A 30 2.39 1.14 14.57
C GLY A 30 0.95 1.51 14.20
N LEU A 31 0.36 2.43 14.97
CA LEU A 31 -0.94 3.06 14.71
C LEU A 31 -0.73 4.52 14.30
N GLY A 32 0.21 4.77 13.39
CA GLY A 32 0.47 6.09 12.82
C GLY A 32 -0.59 6.55 11.82
N GLY A 33 -0.26 7.57 11.01
CA GLY A 33 -1.16 8.04 9.95
C GLY A 33 -1.47 6.95 8.93
N MET A 34 -0.46 6.17 8.55
CA MET A 34 -0.59 5.03 7.63
C MET A 34 -0.87 3.73 8.38
N GLY A 35 -0.09 3.45 9.44
CA GLY A 35 -0.26 2.35 10.40
C GLY A 35 -1.67 2.15 10.95
N GLY A 36 -2.39 3.25 11.16
CA GLY A 36 -3.76 3.22 11.68
C GLY A 36 -4.77 2.54 10.76
N ALA A 37 -4.44 2.31 9.48
CA ALA A 37 -5.32 1.60 8.55
C ALA A 37 -5.25 0.06 8.68
N GLN A 38 -4.19 -0.48 9.28
CA GLN A 38 -3.99 -1.93 9.43
C GLN A 38 -5.15 -2.65 10.12
N PRO A 39 -5.63 -2.22 11.32
CA PRO A 39 -6.69 -2.94 12.00
C PRO A 39 -8.01 -2.98 11.20
N MET A 40 -8.38 -1.86 10.55
CA MET A 40 -9.55 -1.83 9.69
C MET A 40 -9.38 -2.73 8.45
N ALA A 41 -8.22 -2.71 7.80
CA ALA A 41 -7.94 -3.57 6.64
C ALA A 41 -8.03 -5.07 6.97
N VAL A 42 -7.53 -5.48 8.14
CA VAL A 42 -7.63 -6.86 8.62
C VAL A 42 -9.10 -7.24 8.89
N THR A 43 -9.85 -6.39 9.61
CA THR A 43 -11.26 -6.69 9.92
C THR A 43 -12.16 -6.67 8.68
N MET A 44 -11.85 -5.87 7.66
CA MET A 44 -12.55 -5.90 6.35
C MET A 44 -12.31 -7.20 5.57
N ASN A 45 -11.23 -7.93 5.90
CA ASN A 45 -10.94 -9.28 5.41
C ASN A 45 -11.45 -10.39 6.35
N ASP A 46 -12.33 -10.05 7.29
CA ASP A 46 -12.90 -10.95 8.31
C ASP A 46 -11.92 -11.43 9.40
N GLY A 47 -10.72 -10.84 9.47
CA GLY A 47 -9.65 -11.25 10.40
C GLY A 47 -9.69 -10.58 11.76
N VAL A 48 -8.84 -11.08 12.66
CA VAL A 48 -8.61 -10.52 14.00
C VAL A 48 -7.22 -9.89 14.06
N ALA A 49 -7.13 -8.63 14.48
CA ALA A 49 -5.88 -7.89 14.54
C ALA A 49 -5.46 -7.61 15.99
N LEU A 50 -4.18 -7.81 16.30
CA LEU A 50 -3.49 -7.24 17.45
C LEU A 50 -2.43 -6.25 16.95
N ILE A 51 -2.61 -4.96 17.26
CA ILE A 51 -1.68 -3.91 16.83
C ILE A 51 -1.00 -3.28 18.06
N VAL A 52 0.31 -3.41 18.15
CA VAL A 52 1.13 -2.81 19.21
C VAL A 52 1.43 -1.35 18.88
N GLU A 53 1.20 -0.44 19.82
CA GLU A 53 1.51 0.98 19.69
C GLU A 53 2.03 1.53 21.02
N VAL A 54 3.08 2.34 20.98
CA VAL A 54 3.77 2.85 22.17
C VAL A 54 3.23 4.22 22.61
N ASP A 55 2.54 4.92 21.72
CA ASP A 55 1.93 6.22 21.97
C ASP A 55 0.42 6.08 22.28
N PRO A 56 -0.01 6.33 23.53
CA PRO A 56 -1.42 6.22 23.92
C PRO A 56 -2.33 7.21 23.18
N ALA A 57 -1.82 8.38 22.79
CA ALA A 57 -2.58 9.36 22.01
C ALA A 57 -2.89 8.81 20.61
N ARG A 58 -1.98 8.01 20.03
CA ARG A 58 -2.23 7.35 18.76
C ARG A 58 -3.32 6.30 18.88
N ILE A 59 -3.27 5.46 19.91
CA ILE A 59 -4.32 4.46 20.19
C ILE A 59 -5.67 5.17 20.34
N HIS A 60 -5.74 6.20 21.20
CA HIS A 60 -6.97 6.94 21.44
C HIS A 60 -7.58 7.50 20.16
N ARG A 61 -6.76 8.11 19.29
CA ARG A 61 -7.25 8.63 18.00
C ARG A 61 -7.86 7.55 17.10
N ARG A 62 -7.36 6.31 17.12
CA ARG A 62 -7.84 5.21 16.25
C ARG A 62 -9.08 4.56 16.84
N LEU A 63 -9.12 4.44 18.17
CA LEU A 63 -10.29 3.99 18.90
C LEU A 63 -11.46 4.95 18.70
N SER A 64 -11.27 6.25 18.94
CA SER A 64 -12.30 7.28 18.77
C SER A 64 -12.78 7.41 17.32
N GLY A 65 -11.94 7.05 16.35
CA GLY A 65 -12.30 7.04 14.93
C GLY A 65 -12.88 5.72 14.41
N GLY A 66 -13.08 4.71 15.26
CA GLY A 66 -13.62 3.40 14.87
C GLY A 66 -12.67 2.53 14.02
N TRP A 67 -11.36 2.82 14.03
CA TRP A 67 -10.34 2.02 13.33
C TRP A 67 -9.88 0.81 14.14
N VAL A 68 -10.03 0.89 15.46
CA VAL A 68 -9.73 -0.16 16.45
C VAL A 68 -11.00 -0.33 17.29
N ASP A 69 -11.31 -1.57 17.69
CA ASP A 69 -12.52 -1.86 18.47
C ASP A 69 -12.27 -1.79 19.98
N ARG A 70 -11.08 -2.22 20.44
CA ARG A 70 -10.69 -2.24 21.85
C ARG A 70 -9.22 -1.90 22.05
N ALA A 71 -8.89 -1.33 23.21
CA ALA A 71 -7.52 -1.06 23.60
C ALA A 71 -7.26 -1.52 25.04
N THR A 72 -6.03 -1.93 25.31
CA THR A 72 -5.53 -2.27 26.66
C THR A 72 -4.02 -2.04 26.74
N ASP A 73 -3.49 -1.92 27.94
CA ASP A 73 -2.05 -1.92 28.25
C ASP A 73 -1.56 -3.27 28.81
N ARG A 74 -2.45 -4.26 28.87
CA ARG A 74 -2.17 -5.60 29.39
C ARG A 74 -2.15 -6.63 28.27
N LEU A 75 -0.98 -7.22 28.02
CA LEU A 75 -0.80 -8.25 26.98
C LEU A 75 -1.77 -9.43 27.15
N ASP A 76 -1.98 -9.90 28.38
CA ASP A 76 -2.85 -11.05 28.64
C ASP A 76 -4.33 -10.74 28.33
N ASP A 77 -4.78 -9.50 28.56
CA ASP A 77 -6.13 -9.08 28.20
C ASP A 77 -6.29 -9.02 26.68
N ALA A 78 -5.29 -8.45 25.99
CA ALA A 78 -5.29 -8.37 24.53
C ALA A 78 -5.33 -9.76 23.89
N LEU A 79 -4.51 -10.70 24.39
CA LEU A 79 -4.47 -12.08 23.91
C LEU A 79 -5.79 -12.82 24.12
N ARG A 80 -6.43 -12.64 25.28
CA ARG A 80 -7.76 -13.22 25.51
C ARG A 80 -8.79 -12.71 24.52
N TRP A 81 -8.85 -11.39 24.28
CA TRP A 81 -9.81 -10.83 23.32
C TRP A 81 -9.55 -11.30 21.89
N VAL A 82 -8.27 -11.43 21.50
CA VAL A 82 -7.89 -11.98 20.20
C VAL A 82 -8.35 -13.43 20.05
N ASP A 83 -8.10 -14.28 21.05
CA ASP A 83 -8.51 -15.69 21.04
C ASP A 83 -10.04 -15.86 21.05
N GLU A 84 -10.76 -15.08 21.88
CA GLU A 84 -12.23 -15.04 21.89
C GLU A 84 -12.79 -14.69 20.50
N ALA A 85 -12.26 -13.65 19.85
CA ALA A 85 -12.69 -13.24 18.52
C ALA A 85 -12.34 -14.27 17.44
N LYS A 86 -11.14 -14.87 17.52
CA LYS A 86 -10.67 -15.93 16.63
C LYS A 86 -11.62 -17.14 16.68
N ARG A 87 -11.93 -17.63 17.88
CA ARG A 87 -12.85 -18.77 18.10
C ARG A 87 -14.27 -18.48 17.64
N ALA A 88 -14.74 -17.25 17.83
CA ALA A 88 -16.05 -16.83 17.36
C ALA A 88 -16.10 -16.57 15.84
N GLY A 89 -14.95 -16.59 15.14
CA GLY A 89 -14.86 -16.25 13.72
C GLY A 89 -15.37 -14.83 13.42
N ARG A 90 -15.22 -13.90 14.39
CA ARG A 90 -15.74 -12.53 14.31
C ARG A 90 -14.57 -11.56 14.09
N PRO A 91 -14.62 -10.68 13.07
CA PRO A 91 -13.57 -9.69 12.89
C PRO A 91 -13.47 -8.80 14.13
N HIS A 92 -12.25 -8.57 14.60
CA HIS A 92 -12.01 -7.73 15.76
C HIS A 92 -10.62 -7.11 15.75
N ALA A 93 -10.51 -5.83 16.07
CA ALA A 93 -9.25 -5.11 16.14
C ALA A 93 -8.93 -4.69 17.58
N VAL A 94 -7.80 -5.16 18.10
CA VAL A 94 -7.29 -4.85 19.43
C VAL A 94 -6.01 -4.04 19.30
N ALA A 95 -5.95 -2.88 19.94
CA ALA A 95 -4.71 -2.14 20.16
C ALA A 95 -4.11 -2.51 21.52
N LEU A 96 -2.80 -2.73 21.55
CA LEU A 96 -2.04 -2.94 22.78
C LEU A 96 -1.07 -1.78 22.98
N LEU A 97 -1.19 -1.07 24.10
CA LEU A 97 -0.19 -0.10 24.53
C LEU A 97 1.08 -0.87 24.93
N GLY A 98 2.17 -0.64 24.21
CA GLY A 98 3.46 -1.29 24.48
C GLY A 98 4.50 -1.03 23.39
N ASN A 99 5.75 -1.44 23.63
CA ASN A 99 6.80 -1.35 22.63
C ASN A 99 6.87 -2.65 21.81
N ALA A 100 6.87 -2.56 20.48
CA ALA A 100 6.96 -3.74 19.61
C ALA A 100 8.25 -4.55 19.83
N ALA A 101 9.37 -3.89 20.15
CA ALA A 101 10.64 -4.54 20.47
C ALA A 101 10.63 -5.29 21.82
N GLU A 102 9.60 -5.10 22.65
CA GLU A 102 9.38 -5.86 23.89
C GLU A 102 8.29 -6.93 23.68
N VAL A 103 7.17 -6.54 23.09
CA VAL A 103 5.98 -7.39 22.92
C VAL A 103 6.24 -8.54 21.96
N PHE A 104 6.86 -8.31 20.80
CA PHE A 104 7.09 -9.36 19.82
C PHE A 104 8.03 -10.45 20.37
N PRO A 105 9.19 -10.12 20.98
CA PRO A 105 10.02 -11.11 21.66
C PRO A 105 9.31 -11.81 22.82
N ALA A 106 8.46 -11.11 23.58
CA ALA A 106 7.68 -11.72 24.66
C ALA A 106 6.69 -12.78 24.15
N LEU A 107 6.05 -12.54 22.99
CA LEU A 107 5.16 -13.51 22.34
C LEU A 107 5.95 -14.74 21.86
N VAL A 108 7.12 -14.55 21.25
CA VAL A 108 8.02 -15.64 20.85
C VAL A 108 8.43 -16.48 22.07
N LYS A 109 8.84 -15.84 23.17
CA LYS A 109 9.23 -16.53 24.41
C LYS A 109 8.09 -17.34 25.03
N ARG A 110 6.85 -16.90 24.83
CA ARG A 110 5.63 -17.60 25.28
C ARG A 110 5.12 -18.63 24.28
N GLU A 111 5.82 -18.82 23.15
CA GLU A 111 5.42 -19.71 22.06
C GLU A 111 4.02 -19.39 21.50
N ILE A 112 3.63 -18.12 21.55
CA ILE A 112 2.35 -17.65 21.01
C ILE A 112 2.55 -17.25 19.56
N VAL A 113 1.98 -18.04 18.65
CA VAL A 113 2.13 -17.87 17.20
C VAL A 113 0.87 -17.27 16.61
N PHE A 114 1.02 -16.17 15.87
CA PHE A 114 -0.04 -15.56 15.07
C PHE A 114 -0.06 -16.15 13.67
N ASP A 115 -1.22 -16.19 13.00
CA ASP A 115 -1.29 -16.72 11.62
C ASP A 115 -0.49 -15.83 10.65
N ILE A 116 -0.53 -14.50 10.85
CA ILE A 116 0.16 -13.49 10.02
C ILE A 116 0.90 -12.49 10.91
N VAL A 117 2.11 -12.08 10.51
CA VAL A 117 2.91 -11.07 11.21
C VAL A 117 3.49 -10.05 10.22
N THR A 118 3.35 -8.77 10.54
CA THR A 118 3.96 -7.68 9.76
C THR A 118 4.24 -6.46 10.65
N ASP A 119 4.80 -5.38 10.12
CA ASP A 119 5.09 -4.16 10.88
C ASP A 119 4.89 -2.89 10.05
N GLN A 120 4.35 -1.85 10.69
CA GLN A 120 4.24 -0.51 10.11
C GLN A 120 4.61 0.61 11.09
N THR A 121 5.50 0.32 12.05
CA THR A 121 6.23 1.37 12.77
C THR A 121 6.99 2.28 11.80
N SER A 122 7.42 3.46 12.24
CA SER A 122 8.24 4.35 11.40
C SER A 122 9.72 3.97 11.45
N ALA A 123 10.06 2.72 11.16
CA ALA A 123 11.44 2.20 11.22
C ALA A 123 12.39 2.90 10.23
N HIS A 124 11.88 3.48 9.15
CA HIS A 124 12.63 4.25 8.16
C HIS A 124 13.36 5.48 8.74
N ASP A 125 12.94 5.96 9.92
CA ASP A 125 13.57 7.05 10.64
C ASP A 125 13.88 6.62 12.09
N PRO A 126 15.07 6.03 12.35
CA PRO A 126 15.47 5.61 13.68
C PRO A 126 15.56 6.75 14.70
N LEU A 127 15.69 8.00 14.25
CA LEU A 127 15.74 9.17 15.13
C LEU A 127 14.34 9.66 15.47
N GLY A 128 13.48 9.90 14.46
CA GLY A 128 12.17 10.52 14.66
C GLY A 128 10.99 9.56 14.77
N GLY A 129 11.14 8.33 14.29
CA GLY A 129 10.03 7.42 14.00
C GLY A 129 9.92 6.17 14.88
N TYR A 130 11.05 5.59 15.30
CA TYR A 130 11.07 4.39 16.15
C TYR A 130 11.40 4.78 17.60
N ILE A 131 10.59 4.32 18.57
CA ILE A 131 10.85 4.53 20.00
C ILE A 131 11.60 3.32 20.55
N PRO A 132 12.80 3.49 21.10
CA PRO A 132 13.58 2.37 21.61
C PRO A 132 12.94 1.71 22.84
N GLU A 133 13.23 0.43 23.04
CA GLU A 133 12.88 -0.33 24.24
C GLU A 133 13.28 0.43 25.52
N GLY A 134 12.41 0.39 26.54
CA GLY A 134 12.58 1.13 27.79
C GLY A 134 12.51 2.66 27.68
N VAL A 135 11.94 3.22 26.59
CA VAL A 135 11.63 4.66 26.47
C VAL A 135 10.15 4.84 26.21
N THR A 136 9.52 5.72 26.97
CA THR A 136 8.12 6.09 26.75
C THR A 136 7.97 7.10 25.62
N SER A 137 6.77 7.20 25.06
CA SER A 137 6.44 8.23 24.06
C SER A 137 6.58 9.66 24.59
N GLU A 138 6.45 9.88 25.91
CA GLU A 138 6.64 11.17 26.58
C GLU A 138 8.12 11.54 26.75
N GLU A 139 8.99 10.57 27.03
CA GLU A 139 10.44 10.80 27.20
C GLU A 139 11.17 10.94 25.86
N ALA A 140 10.68 10.27 24.81
CA ALA A 140 11.33 10.20 23.51
C ALA A 140 11.69 11.58 22.91
N PRO A 141 10.82 12.62 22.91
CA PRO A 141 11.18 13.96 22.43
C PRO A 141 12.39 14.57 23.13
N GLN A 142 12.49 14.45 24.46
CA GLN A 142 13.59 15.00 25.23
C GLN A 142 14.89 14.25 24.97
N LEU A 143 14.83 12.91 24.91
CA LEU A 143 16.00 12.08 24.63
C LEU A 143 16.55 12.34 23.22
N ARG A 144 15.69 12.49 22.21
CA ARG A 144 16.10 12.85 20.84
C ARG A 144 16.86 14.17 20.77
N GLN A 145 16.44 15.16 21.57
CA GLN A 145 17.11 16.47 21.61
C GLN A 145 18.44 16.40 22.38
N ARG A 146 18.47 15.72 23.53
CA ARG A 146 19.65 15.69 24.40
C ARG A 146 20.76 14.76 23.89
N ALA A 147 20.41 13.64 23.28
CA ALA A 147 21.35 12.60 22.89
C ALA A 147 20.89 11.87 21.59
N PRO A 148 20.86 12.56 20.44
CA PRO A 148 20.33 12.01 19.18
C PRO A 148 21.08 10.76 18.69
N GLU A 149 22.41 10.72 18.84
CA GLU A 149 23.22 9.57 18.43
C GLU A 149 22.94 8.33 19.30
N ASP A 150 22.83 8.51 20.62
CA ASP A 150 22.44 7.44 21.54
C ASP A 150 21.03 6.94 21.24
N TYR A 151 20.09 7.86 20.97
CA TYR A 151 18.73 7.52 20.58
C TYR A 151 18.73 6.63 19.34
N VAL A 152 19.42 7.02 18.27
CA VAL A 152 19.52 6.22 17.03
C VAL A 152 20.12 4.85 17.29
N LYS A 153 21.19 4.76 18.10
CA LYS A 153 21.82 3.49 18.47
C LYS A 153 20.84 2.57 19.20
N ARG A 154 20.09 3.10 20.17
CA ARG A 154 19.08 2.35 20.93
C ARG A 154 17.91 1.92 20.05
N SER A 155 17.44 2.80 19.16
CA SER A 155 16.37 2.50 18.20
C SER A 155 16.77 1.36 17.28
N ARG A 156 17.99 1.41 16.70
CA ARG A 156 18.53 0.34 15.85
C ARG A 156 18.65 -0.99 16.58
N SER A 157 19.12 -0.99 17.83
CA SER A 157 19.16 -2.20 18.66
C SER A 157 17.75 -2.78 18.91
N SER A 158 16.76 -1.92 19.13
CA SER A 158 15.36 -2.31 19.31
C SER A 158 14.74 -2.86 18.01
N ILE A 159 15.06 -2.25 16.87
CA ILE A 159 14.66 -2.72 15.53
C ILE A 159 15.23 -4.12 15.25
N VAL A 160 16.49 -4.38 15.61
CA VAL A 160 17.08 -5.72 15.47
C VAL A 160 16.31 -6.76 16.29
N ARG A 161 15.98 -6.45 17.55
CA ARG A 161 15.20 -7.34 18.42
C ARG A 161 13.80 -7.62 17.86
N HIS A 162 13.13 -6.58 17.37
CA HIS A 162 11.82 -6.69 16.73
C HIS A 162 11.88 -7.56 15.46
N CYS A 163 12.82 -7.27 14.55
CA CYS A 163 13.00 -8.02 13.31
C CYS A 163 13.36 -9.50 13.57
N ALA A 164 14.23 -9.77 14.55
CA ALA A 164 14.58 -11.14 14.94
C ALA A 164 13.37 -11.93 15.48
N ALA A 165 12.47 -11.26 16.23
CA ALA A 165 11.23 -11.90 16.67
C ALA A 165 10.32 -12.24 15.49
N MET A 166 10.20 -11.36 14.48
CA MET A 166 9.45 -11.65 13.26
C MET A 166 10.04 -12.85 12.48
N VAL A 167 11.37 -12.92 12.33
CA VAL A 167 12.04 -14.09 11.72
C VAL A 167 11.75 -15.38 12.51
N THR A 168 11.75 -15.29 13.85
CA THR A 168 11.44 -16.45 14.70
C THR A 168 9.97 -16.87 14.55
N MET A 169 9.02 -15.93 14.47
CA MET A 169 7.63 -16.27 14.21
C MET A 169 7.44 -16.93 12.83
N GLN A 170 8.20 -16.50 11.83
CA GLN A 170 8.22 -17.13 10.51
C GLN A 170 8.67 -18.61 10.60
N SER A 171 9.74 -18.91 11.35
CA SER A 171 10.21 -20.28 11.52
C SER A 171 9.26 -21.15 12.34
N LEU A 172 8.42 -20.53 13.18
CA LEU A 172 7.32 -21.17 13.89
C LEU A 172 6.03 -21.33 13.05
N GLY A 173 6.03 -20.88 11.80
CA GLY A 173 4.95 -21.12 10.84
C GLY A 173 4.03 -19.92 10.54
N SER A 174 4.31 -18.73 11.09
CA SER A 174 3.58 -17.52 10.69
C SER A 174 3.88 -17.12 9.25
N VAL A 175 2.87 -16.59 8.54
CA VAL A 175 3.09 -15.85 7.30
C VAL A 175 3.67 -14.48 7.67
N VAL A 176 4.92 -14.20 7.31
CA VAL A 176 5.61 -12.96 7.67
C VAL A 176 5.98 -12.17 6.43
N PHE A 177 5.76 -10.85 6.46
CA PHE A 177 6.18 -9.94 5.41
C PHE A 177 6.46 -8.54 5.94
N ASP A 178 7.35 -7.82 5.25
CA ASP A 178 7.64 -6.40 5.50
C ASP A 178 6.61 -5.51 4.81
N TYR A 179 6.10 -4.50 5.52
CA TYR A 179 5.08 -3.57 5.02
C TYR A 179 5.62 -2.19 4.62
N GLY A 180 6.86 -2.16 4.13
CA GLY A 180 7.41 -1.03 3.40
C GLY A 180 7.88 0.12 4.26
N ASN A 181 8.37 -0.19 5.47
CA ASN A 181 8.90 0.79 6.42
C ASN A 181 10.41 0.66 6.67
N ASN A 182 11.11 -0.21 5.93
CA ASN A 182 12.55 -0.43 6.02
C ASN A 182 13.05 -1.02 7.36
N LEU A 183 12.20 -1.75 8.10
CA LEU A 183 12.61 -2.46 9.32
C LEU A 183 13.76 -3.44 9.04
N ARG A 184 13.64 -4.23 7.95
CA ARG A 184 14.66 -5.21 7.56
C ARG A 184 15.99 -4.57 7.18
N GLY A 185 15.97 -3.47 6.44
CA GLY A 185 17.18 -2.74 6.06
C GLY A 185 17.92 -2.20 7.29
N GLN A 186 17.21 -1.54 8.20
CA GLN A 186 17.79 -1.04 9.46
C GLN A 186 18.36 -2.17 10.32
N ALA A 187 17.66 -3.31 10.40
CA ALA A 187 18.14 -4.48 11.14
C ALA A 187 19.42 -5.08 10.51
N ARG A 188 19.47 -5.18 9.17
CA ARG A 188 20.65 -5.64 8.42
C ARG A 188 21.86 -4.74 8.65
N GLU A 189 21.68 -3.43 8.48
CA GLU A 189 22.72 -2.43 8.72
C GLU A 189 23.24 -2.46 10.17
N SER A 190 22.39 -2.91 11.10
CA SER A 190 22.72 -3.07 12.52
C SER A 190 23.23 -4.47 12.87
N GLY A 191 23.59 -5.29 11.88
CA GLY A 191 24.29 -6.56 12.07
C GLY A 191 23.40 -7.81 12.13
N PHE A 192 22.09 -7.71 11.90
CA PHE A 192 21.22 -8.90 11.86
C PHE A 192 21.25 -9.58 10.49
N ALA A 193 21.94 -10.72 10.42
CA ALA A 193 22.21 -11.43 9.17
C ALA A 193 20.97 -12.06 8.51
N ASP A 194 19.89 -12.29 9.24
CA ASP A 194 18.68 -12.94 8.75
C ASP A 194 17.53 -11.94 8.52
N ALA A 195 17.84 -10.63 8.50
CA ALA A 195 16.81 -9.59 8.40
C ALA A 195 15.94 -9.69 7.14
N PHE A 196 16.42 -10.30 6.07
CA PHE A 196 15.70 -10.44 4.79
C PHE A 196 15.15 -11.86 4.56
N SER A 197 15.01 -12.67 5.61
CA SER A 197 14.45 -14.03 5.52
C SER A 197 12.94 -14.05 5.19
N TYR A 198 12.26 -12.91 5.32
CA TYR A 198 10.88 -12.72 4.86
C TYR A 198 10.81 -11.61 3.80
N PRO A 199 9.89 -11.72 2.83
CA PRO A 199 9.82 -10.81 1.69
C PRO A 199 9.13 -9.48 2.03
N GLY A 200 9.31 -8.48 1.17
CA GLY A 200 8.45 -7.30 1.13
C GLY A 200 7.06 -7.62 0.57
N PHE A 201 6.03 -6.93 1.06
CA PHE A 201 4.64 -7.15 0.64
C PHE A 201 4.42 -6.94 -0.86
N VAL A 202 5.20 -6.06 -1.51
CA VAL A 202 5.03 -5.82 -2.94
C VAL A 202 5.45 -7.03 -3.74
N GLN A 203 6.65 -7.54 -3.50
CA GLN A 203 7.15 -8.76 -4.12
C GLN A 203 6.20 -9.93 -3.87
N ALA A 204 5.72 -10.08 -2.64
CA ALA A 204 4.90 -11.23 -2.27
C ALA A 204 3.45 -11.17 -2.77
N TYR A 205 2.82 -9.99 -2.78
CA TYR A 205 1.36 -9.89 -2.88
C TYR A 205 0.82 -8.81 -3.84
N VAL A 206 1.58 -7.75 -4.12
CA VAL A 206 1.06 -6.59 -4.90
C VAL A 206 1.57 -6.54 -6.33
N ARG A 207 2.77 -7.06 -6.61
CA ARG A 207 3.39 -6.99 -7.94
C ARG A 207 2.52 -7.54 -9.08
N PRO A 208 1.74 -8.62 -8.92
CA PRO A 208 0.80 -9.05 -9.96
C PRO A 208 -0.23 -7.98 -10.32
N GLN A 209 -0.68 -7.17 -9.36
CA GLN A 209 -1.56 -6.03 -9.64
C GLN A 209 -0.84 -4.92 -10.42
N PHE A 210 0.43 -4.65 -10.09
CA PHE A 210 1.23 -3.68 -10.84
C PHE A 210 1.47 -4.09 -12.30
N CYS A 211 1.58 -5.39 -12.57
CA CYS A 211 1.69 -5.91 -13.93
C CYS A 211 0.46 -5.57 -14.80
N GLU A 212 -0.71 -5.38 -14.18
CA GLU A 212 -1.97 -4.96 -14.83
C GLU A 212 -2.18 -3.43 -14.77
N GLY A 213 -1.18 -2.67 -14.32
CA GLY A 213 -1.27 -1.22 -14.11
C GLY A 213 -2.21 -0.81 -12.96
N ARG A 214 -2.64 -1.76 -12.12
CA ARG A 214 -3.48 -1.48 -10.95
C ARG A 214 -2.64 -0.86 -9.85
N GLY A 215 -3.24 0.06 -9.10
CA GLY A 215 -2.58 0.72 -7.98
C GLY A 215 -3.52 1.71 -7.29
N PRO A 216 -3.03 2.52 -6.35
CA PRO A 216 -3.84 3.31 -5.43
C PRO A 216 -4.45 4.58 -6.04
N PHE A 217 -5.20 4.39 -7.14
CA PHE A 217 -6.03 5.38 -7.79
C PHE A 217 -7.09 5.93 -6.84
N ARG A 218 -7.20 7.25 -6.76
CA ARG A 218 -8.07 7.96 -5.83
C ARG A 218 -8.64 9.21 -6.45
N TRP A 219 -9.75 9.67 -5.91
CA TRP A 219 -10.32 10.95 -6.27
C TRP A 219 -10.89 11.68 -5.06
N VAL A 220 -11.05 12.99 -5.21
CA VAL A 220 -11.49 13.93 -4.17
C VAL A 220 -12.54 14.86 -4.76
N ALA A 221 -13.68 15.00 -4.08
CA ALA A 221 -14.73 15.93 -4.47
C ALA A 221 -14.41 17.33 -3.94
N LEU A 222 -14.16 18.30 -4.83
CA LEU A 222 -13.83 19.67 -4.44
C LEU A 222 -15.00 20.44 -3.83
N SER A 223 -16.22 19.94 -4.00
CA SER A 223 -17.44 20.50 -3.40
C SER A 223 -17.44 20.41 -1.88
N GLY A 224 -16.69 19.46 -1.31
CA GLY A 224 -16.79 19.09 0.10
C GLY A 224 -18.03 18.24 0.42
N ASP A 225 -18.86 17.90 -0.57
CA ASP A 225 -20.11 17.16 -0.37
C ASP A 225 -19.89 15.64 -0.50
N PRO A 226 -20.16 14.84 0.56
CA PRO A 226 -20.07 13.38 0.50
C PRO A 226 -20.91 12.74 -0.60
N ARG A 227 -22.01 13.38 -1.00
CA ARG A 227 -22.91 12.88 -2.05
C ARG A 227 -22.19 12.74 -3.39
N ASP A 228 -21.22 13.59 -3.69
CA ASP A 228 -20.44 13.50 -4.92
C ASP A 228 -19.60 12.21 -4.94
N ILE A 229 -19.04 11.81 -3.79
CA ILE A 229 -18.34 10.52 -3.68
C ILE A 229 -19.32 9.36 -3.87
N PHE A 230 -20.49 9.39 -3.23
CA PHE A 230 -21.48 8.33 -3.43
C PHE A 230 -21.95 8.25 -4.90
N ARG A 231 -22.07 9.38 -5.61
CA ARG A 231 -22.35 9.38 -7.05
C ARG A 231 -21.24 8.71 -7.85
N THR A 232 -19.99 9.05 -7.59
CA THR A 232 -18.86 8.38 -8.24
C THR A 232 -18.77 6.90 -7.91
N ASP A 233 -19.06 6.48 -6.68
CA ASP A 233 -19.10 5.07 -6.28
C ASP A 233 -20.13 4.29 -7.13
N ARG A 234 -21.32 4.85 -7.35
CA ARG A 234 -22.35 4.23 -8.22
C ARG A 234 -21.91 4.15 -9.68
N VAL A 235 -21.23 5.18 -10.20
CA VAL A 235 -20.70 5.16 -11.56
C VAL A 235 -19.64 4.08 -11.72
N VAL A 236 -18.68 4.00 -10.80
CA VAL A 236 -17.62 2.97 -10.85
C VAL A 236 -18.22 1.56 -10.78
N LEU A 237 -19.23 1.33 -9.92
CA LEU A 237 -19.97 0.05 -9.88
C LEU A 237 -20.68 -0.26 -11.20
N GLY A 238 -21.22 0.76 -11.88
CA GLY A 238 -21.89 0.61 -13.17
C GLY A 238 -20.94 0.37 -14.34
N LEU A 239 -19.74 0.98 -14.31
CA LEU A 239 -18.69 0.77 -15.32
C LEU A 239 -18.07 -0.62 -15.25
N PHE A 240 -17.91 -1.17 -14.04
CA PHE A 240 -17.22 -2.44 -13.80
C PHE A 240 -18.13 -3.48 -13.13
N PRO A 241 -19.29 -3.82 -13.72
CA PRO A 241 -20.34 -4.62 -13.04
C PRO A 241 -19.93 -6.08 -12.80
N LYS A 242 -18.88 -6.57 -13.47
CA LYS A 242 -18.35 -7.93 -13.34
C LYS A 242 -17.21 -8.06 -12.33
N ASN A 243 -16.80 -6.96 -11.69
CA ASN A 243 -15.68 -6.95 -10.75
C ASN A 243 -16.20 -7.04 -9.30
N ASP A 244 -16.48 -8.26 -8.85
CA ASP A 244 -17.04 -8.51 -7.51
C ASP A 244 -16.14 -8.01 -6.37
N ALA A 245 -14.82 -8.09 -6.54
CA ALA A 245 -13.85 -7.61 -5.56
C ALA A 245 -13.93 -6.09 -5.40
N LEU A 246 -13.98 -5.36 -6.52
CA LEU A 246 -14.20 -3.90 -6.53
C LEU A 246 -15.56 -3.55 -5.91
N ALA A 247 -16.62 -4.29 -6.25
CA ALA A 247 -17.95 -4.03 -5.72
C ALA A 247 -18.02 -4.24 -4.21
N ARG A 248 -17.38 -5.30 -3.70
CA ARG A 248 -17.21 -5.54 -2.27
C ARG A 248 -16.44 -4.41 -1.60
N TRP A 249 -15.31 -3.98 -2.20
CA TRP A 249 -14.51 -2.88 -1.68
C TRP A 249 -15.33 -1.59 -1.54
N ILE A 250 -16.03 -1.15 -2.59
CA ILE A 250 -16.83 0.08 -2.56
C ILE A 250 -17.91 0.01 -1.47
N ARG A 251 -18.65 -1.09 -1.36
CA ARG A 251 -19.71 -1.24 -0.34
C ARG A 251 -19.15 -1.15 1.08
N ILE A 252 -18.06 -1.87 1.35
CA ILE A 252 -17.42 -1.87 2.66
C ILE A 252 -16.82 -0.49 2.97
N ALA A 253 -16.26 0.19 1.97
CA ALA A 253 -15.69 1.52 2.13
C ALA A 253 -16.75 2.61 2.31
N GLU A 254 -17.94 2.45 1.73
CA GLU A 254 -19.11 3.30 1.97
C GLU A 254 -19.64 3.13 3.40
N GLU A 255 -19.68 1.90 3.91
CA GLU A 255 -20.19 1.57 5.25
C GLU A 255 -19.23 1.96 6.38
N ARG A 256 -17.92 1.70 6.22
CA ARG A 256 -16.98 1.70 7.35
C ARG A 256 -15.96 2.83 7.36
N VAL A 257 -15.77 3.56 6.25
CA VAL A 257 -14.68 4.54 6.15
C VAL A 257 -15.21 5.96 6.37
N PRO A 258 -14.91 6.61 7.50
CA PRO A 258 -15.28 8.00 7.70
C PRO A 258 -14.45 8.92 6.80
N PHE A 259 -15.08 9.95 6.24
CA PHE A 259 -14.36 10.98 5.49
C PHE A 259 -13.50 11.85 6.41
N GLN A 260 -12.36 12.33 5.88
CA GLN A 260 -11.43 13.20 6.59
C GLN A 260 -11.07 14.40 5.70
N GLY A 261 -11.56 15.60 6.05
CA GLY A 261 -11.43 16.77 5.19
C GLY A 261 -12.37 16.69 3.99
N LEU A 262 -11.88 17.01 2.79
CA LEU A 262 -12.67 16.83 1.57
C LEU A 262 -13.01 15.34 1.37
N PRO A 263 -14.28 15.00 1.07
CA PRO A 263 -14.67 13.63 0.76
C PRO A 263 -13.83 13.07 -0.38
N ALA A 264 -13.28 11.89 -0.15
CA ALA A 264 -12.36 11.23 -1.06
C ALA A 264 -12.59 9.73 -1.05
N ARG A 265 -12.29 9.08 -2.18
CA ARG A 265 -12.35 7.63 -2.34
C ARG A 265 -11.05 7.12 -2.92
N ILE A 266 -10.61 5.99 -2.40
CA ILE A 266 -9.55 5.15 -2.98
C ILE A 266 -10.25 3.96 -3.64
N CYS A 267 -9.90 3.63 -4.88
CA CYS A 267 -10.35 2.44 -5.59
C CYS A 267 -9.24 2.00 -6.54
N TRP A 268 -8.64 0.83 -6.30
CA TRP A 268 -7.56 0.34 -7.15
C TRP A 268 -8.11 -0.04 -8.54
N LEU A 269 -7.71 0.73 -9.55
CA LEU A 269 -8.07 0.54 -10.95
C LEU A 269 -6.82 0.38 -11.81
N GLY A 270 -6.92 -0.45 -12.84
CA GLY A 270 -5.82 -0.82 -13.75
C GLY A 270 -5.70 0.05 -14.99
N TYR A 271 -4.83 -0.39 -15.91
CA TYR A 271 -4.75 0.20 -17.24
C TYR A 271 -6.12 0.14 -17.94
N GLY A 272 -6.50 1.21 -18.62
CA GLY A 272 -7.82 1.35 -19.26
C GLY A 272 -8.95 1.71 -18.28
N GLU A 273 -9.09 0.99 -17.17
CA GLU A 273 -10.12 1.26 -16.14
C GLU A 273 -10.01 2.68 -15.58
N ARG A 274 -8.78 3.17 -15.34
CA ARG A 274 -8.56 4.55 -14.85
C ARG A 274 -9.09 5.61 -15.81
N ALA A 275 -8.80 5.48 -17.10
CA ALA A 275 -9.25 6.43 -18.12
C ALA A 275 -10.79 6.40 -18.27
N GLN A 276 -11.38 5.20 -18.27
CA GLN A 276 -12.85 5.03 -18.29
C GLN A 276 -13.53 5.72 -17.10
N ALA A 277 -13.02 5.50 -15.88
CA ALA A 277 -13.54 6.14 -14.68
C ALA A 277 -13.36 7.67 -14.72
N GLY A 278 -12.17 8.16 -15.10
CA GLY A 278 -11.90 9.59 -15.15
C GLY A 278 -12.78 10.35 -16.14
N LEU A 279 -13.00 9.79 -17.34
CA LEU A 279 -13.90 10.37 -18.34
C LEU A 279 -15.36 10.36 -17.85
N ALA A 280 -15.81 9.28 -17.21
CA ALA A 280 -17.15 9.22 -16.63
C ALA A 280 -17.34 10.25 -15.50
N PHE A 281 -16.31 10.51 -14.70
CA PHE A 281 -16.35 11.57 -13.68
C PHE A 281 -16.44 12.96 -14.31
N SER A 282 -15.69 13.21 -15.39
CA SER A 282 -15.80 14.47 -16.15
C SER A 282 -17.20 14.67 -16.72
N GLU A 283 -17.81 13.60 -17.22
CA GLU A 283 -19.19 13.64 -17.71
C GLU A 283 -20.20 13.98 -16.59
N LEU A 284 -20.04 13.41 -15.38
CA LEU A 284 -20.86 13.80 -14.22
C LEU A 284 -20.74 15.30 -13.92
N VAL A 285 -19.52 15.84 -13.94
CA VAL A 285 -19.25 17.27 -13.70
C VAL A 285 -19.89 18.12 -14.80
N GLY A 286 -19.73 17.75 -16.06
CA GLY A 286 -20.30 18.48 -17.21
C GLY A 286 -21.83 18.50 -17.23
N ARG A 287 -22.48 17.46 -16.70
CA ARG A 287 -23.94 17.40 -16.54
C ARG A 287 -24.46 18.10 -15.28
N GLY A 288 -23.59 18.40 -14.32
CA GLY A 288 -23.97 18.92 -13.01
C GLY A 288 -24.54 17.85 -12.05
N ASP A 289 -24.28 16.57 -12.31
CA ASP A 289 -24.69 15.46 -11.43
C ASP A 289 -23.86 15.40 -10.13
N VAL A 290 -22.70 16.07 -10.13
CA VAL A 290 -21.86 16.37 -8.97
C VAL A 290 -21.67 17.88 -8.85
N ALA A 291 -21.48 18.39 -7.64
CA ALA A 291 -21.57 19.82 -7.36
C ALA A 291 -20.34 20.64 -7.76
N ALA A 292 -19.18 20.00 -7.97
CA ALA A 292 -17.93 20.67 -8.33
C ALA A 292 -16.97 19.71 -9.07
N PRO A 293 -15.88 20.22 -9.68
CA PRO A 293 -14.84 19.37 -10.27
C PRO A 293 -14.26 18.34 -9.31
N ILE A 294 -13.78 17.24 -9.89
CA ILE A 294 -13.22 16.12 -9.14
C ILE A 294 -11.71 16.05 -9.40
N VAL A 295 -10.92 16.05 -8.33
CA VAL A 295 -9.47 15.83 -8.42
C VAL A 295 -9.21 14.34 -8.50
N ILE A 296 -8.41 13.90 -9.46
CA ILE A 296 -8.05 12.49 -9.66
C ILE A 296 -6.54 12.34 -9.56
N GLY A 297 -6.08 11.46 -8.67
CA GLY A 297 -4.66 11.22 -8.48
C GLY A 297 -4.40 9.84 -7.89
N ARG A 298 -3.24 9.71 -7.25
CA ARG A 298 -2.80 8.46 -6.62
C ARG A 298 -1.71 8.71 -5.58
N ASP A 299 -1.28 7.63 -4.93
CA ASP A 299 0.00 7.63 -4.23
C ASP A 299 1.18 7.68 -5.21
N HIS A 300 2.38 7.96 -4.70
CA HIS A 300 3.62 7.78 -5.46
C HIS A 300 4.03 6.29 -5.53
N LEU A 301 3.51 5.46 -4.62
CA LEU A 301 3.51 4.00 -4.76
C LEU A 301 2.49 3.63 -5.85
N ASP A 302 2.97 3.34 -7.04
CA ASP A 302 2.15 2.82 -8.15
C ASP A 302 3.04 2.09 -9.17
N ALA A 303 2.43 1.31 -10.05
CA ALA A 303 3.10 0.37 -10.94
C ALA A 303 4.27 0.96 -11.74
N GLY A 304 4.16 2.22 -12.18
CA GLY A 304 5.14 2.86 -13.06
C GLY A 304 5.91 4.02 -12.43
N SER A 305 5.67 4.35 -11.16
CA SER A 305 6.02 5.67 -10.63
C SER A 305 7.04 5.65 -9.50
N VAL A 306 7.69 4.52 -9.22
CA VAL A 306 8.63 4.40 -8.12
C VAL A 306 9.74 3.40 -8.43
N ALA A 307 10.96 3.76 -8.03
CA ALA A 307 12.08 2.84 -7.82
C ALA A 307 12.41 2.85 -6.32
N SER A 308 12.27 1.69 -5.67
CA SER A 308 12.57 1.48 -4.26
C SER A 308 12.98 0.02 -4.00
N PRO A 309 14.29 -0.29 -4.00
CA PRO A 309 14.80 -1.66 -3.90
C PRO A 309 14.44 -2.41 -2.62
N TYR A 310 14.02 -1.69 -1.57
CA TYR A 310 13.60 -2.26 -0.29
C TYR A 310 12.08 -2.29 -0.12
N ARG A 311 11.31 -1.97 -1.18
CA ARG A 311 9.85 -1.95 -1.15
C ARG A 311 9.24 -2.28 -2.53
N GLU A 312 8.87 -1.30 -3.34
CA GLU A 312 8.08 -1.56 -4.56
C GLU A 312 8.83 -2.37 -5.63
N THR A 313 10.13 -2.13 -5.75
CA THR A 313 10.97 -2.74 -6.77
C THR A 313 11.93 -3.76 -6.17
N GLU A 314 11.64 -4.28 -4.97
CA GLU A 314 12.43 -5.33 -4.34
C GLU A 314 12.32 -6.66 -5.11
N GLY A 315 13.45 -7.22 -5.53
CA GLY A 315 13.51 -8.49 -6.24
C GLY A 315 12.77 -8.43 -7.58
N MET A 316 13.07 -7.42 -8.41
CA MET A 316 12.64 -7.42 -9.80
C MET A 316 13.20 -8.67 -10.49
N ARG A 317 12.43 -9.27 -11.41
CA ARG A 317 12.78 -10.56 -12.01
C ARG A 317 14.11 -10.54 -12.79
N ASP A 318 14.47 -9.39 -13.33
CA ASP A 318 15.69 -9.12 -14.09
C ASP A 318 16.80 -8.44 -13.26
N GLY A 319 16.57 -8.20 -11.96
CA GLY A 319 17.49 -7.49 -11.08
C GLY A 319 17.50 -5.96 -11.26
N SER A 320 16.53 -5.38 -11.96
CA SER A 320 16.41 -3.93 -12.21
C SER A 320 15.92 -3.10 -11.02
N ASP A 321 16.04 -3.62 -9.79
CA ASP A 321 15.50 -3.05 -8.56
C ASP A 321 15.80 -1.55 -8.39
N ALA A 322 17.05 -1.15 -8.66
CA ALA A 322 17.56 0.20 -8.45
C ALA A 322 17.44 1.13 -9.66
N VAL A 323 16.87 0.68 -10.79
CA VAL A 323 16.74 1.49 -12.00
C VAL A 323 15.69 2.58 -11.78
N ALA A 324 16.15 3.82 -11.65
CA ALA A 324 15.31 4.99 -11.35
C ALA A 324 14.88 5.81 -12.58
N ASP A 325 15.17 5.34 -13.80
CA ASP A 325 14.70 6.01 -15.03
C ASP A 325 13.17 6.03 -15.11
N TRP A 326 12.52 4.94 -14.71
CA TRP A 326 11.06 4.75 -14.78
C TRP A 326 10.24 5.84 -14.05
N PRO A 327 10.47 6.15 -12.76
CA PRO A 327 9.75 7.24 -12.09
C PRO A 327 10.01 8.61 -12.73
N ILE A 328 11.21 8.86 -13.27
CA ILE A 328 11.51 10.11 -13.98
C ILE A 328 10.73 10.18 -15.29
N LEU A 329 10.73 9.10 -16.08
CA LEU A 329 9.93 8.99 -17.30
C LEU A 329 8.43 9.10 -17.03
N ASN A 330 7.94 8.54 -15.92
CA ASN A 330 6.54 8.69 -15.50
C ASN A 330 6.18 10.17 -15.25
N ALA A 331 7.04 10.93 -14.58
CA ALA A 331 6.83 12.36 -14.39
C ALA A 331 6.83 13.13 -15.73
N LEU A 332 7.81 12.86 -16.59
CA LEU A 332 7.94 13.53 -17.89
C LEU A 332 6.77 13.23 -18.82
N VAL A 333 6.34 11.96 -18.92
CA VAL A 333 5.21 11.58 -19.78
C VAL A 333 3.89 12.15 -19.26
N ASN A 334 3.67 12.18 -17.94
CA ASN A 334 2.46 12.78 -17.36
C ASN A 334 2.43 14.30 -17.53
N THR A 335 3.60 14.94 -17.53
CA THR A 335 3.74 16.38 -17.87
C THR A 335 3.35 16.61 -19.32
N GLY A 336 3.88 15.82 -20.26
CA GLY A 336 3.53 15.90 -21.69
C GLY A 336 2.08 15.50 -22.00
N ALA A 337 1.50 14.58 -21.23
CA ALA A 337 0.11 14.14 -21.35
C ALA A 337 -0.90 15.20 -20.85
N GLY A 338 -0.45 16.14 -20.01
CA GLY A 338 -1.26 17.27 -19.56
C GLY A 338 -1.87 17.11 -18.17
N ALA A 339 -1.20 16.40 -17.24
CA ALA A 339 -1.59 16.39 -15.83
C ALA A 339 -1.63 17.82 -15.28
N THR A 340 -2.54 18.08 -14.33
CA THR A 340 -2.70 19.41 -13.72
C THR A 340 -1.49 19.78 -12.87
N TRP A 341 -0.94 18.80 -12.13
CA TRP A 341 0.39 18.93 -11.52
C TRP A 341 1.11 17.59 -11.48
N VAL A 342 2.44 17.66 -11.51
CA VAL A 342 3.37 16.54 -11.46
C VAL A 342 4.43 16.84 -10.41
N SER A 343 4.87 15.81 -9.70
CA SER A 343 5.89 15.94 -8.65
C SER A 343 6.90 14.80 -8.75
N VAL A 344 8.17 15.09 -8.46
CA VAL A 344 9.24 14.11 -8.28
C VAL A 344 9.81 14.27 -6.89
N HIS A 345 9.79 13.20 -6.11
CA HIS A 345 10.24 13.20 -4.72
C HIS A 345 11.29 12.09 -4.49
N HIS A 346 12.05 12.24 -3.41
CA HIS A 346 13.10 11.31 -2.99
C HIS A 346 12.88 10.88 -1.53
N GLY A 347 13.08 9.59 -1.27
CA GLY A 347 13.13 9.01 0.08
C GLY A 347 11.78 8.81 0.77
N GLY A 348 10.65 8.95 0.06
CA GLY A 348 9.34 8.70 0.63
C GLY A 348 9.20 7.22 1.03
N GLY A 349 8.63 7.00 2.23
CA GLY A 349 8.35 5.68 2.78
C GLY A 349 9.54 4.96 3.39
N VAL A 350 10.63 4.80 2.64
CA VAL A 350 11.81 4.02 3.04
C VAL A 350 12.99 4.87 3.55
N GLY A 351 12.90 6.19 3.49
CA GLY A 351 13.91 7.13 3.97
C GLY A 351 14.84 7.66 2.85
N ILE A 352 15.57 8.73 3.17
CA ILE A 352 16.53 9.40 2.27
C ILE A 352 17.56 8.41 1.75
N GLY A 353 17.73 8.35 0.43
CA GLY A 353 18.71 7.51 -0.27
C GLY A 353 18.11 6.23 -0.87
N TYR A 354 16.87 5.88 -0.49
CA TYR A 354 16.32 4.54 -0.76
C TYR A 354 15.16 4.51 -1.77
N SER A 355 14.71 5.67 -2.27
CA SER A 355 13.65 5.73 -3.28
C SER A 355 13.64 7.01 -4.11
N ILE A 356 13.25 6.86 -5.38
CA ILE A 356 12.90 7.95 -6.28
C ILE A 356 11.51 7.66 -6.83
N HIS A 357 10.59 8.62 -6.76
CA HIS A 357 9.21 8.37 -7.15
C HIS A 357 8.44 9.63 -7.58
N ALA A 358 7.49 9.43 -8.48
CA ALA A 358 6.69 10.46 -9.10
C ALA A 358 5.21 10.39 -8.72
N GLY A 359 4.60 11.57 -8.64
CA GLY A 359 3.16 11.76 -8.45
C GLY A 359 2.58 12.52 -9.62
N GLN A 360 1.32 12.23 -9.93
CA GLN A 360 0.53 12.98 -10.90
C GLN A 360 -0.86 13.20 -10.34
N VAL A 361 -1.45 14.34 -10.70
CA VAL A 361 -2.86 14.61 -10.47
C VAL A 361 -3.43 15.35 -11.67
N VAL A 362 -4.65 14.98 -12.05
CA VAL A 362 -5.44 15.57 -13.13
C VAL A 362 -6.85 15.89 -12.64
N ILE A 363 -7.43 16.99 -13.12
CA ILE A 363 -8.77 17.43 -12.72
C ILE A 363 -9.79 17.04 -13.78
N ALA A 364 -10.87 16.41 -13.35
CA ALA A 364 -12.10 16.26 -14.13
C ALA A 364 -12.99 17.49 -13.91
N ASP A 365 -12.97 18.41 -14.87
CA ASP A 365 -13.68 19.69 -14.82
C ASP A 365 -14.88 19.79 -15.76
N GLY A 366 -15.22 18.70 -16.46
CA GLY A 366 -16.33 18.65 -17.41
C GLY A 366 -16.08 19.38 -18.73
N THR A 367 -14.85 19.84 -18.98
CA THR A 367 -14.49 20.51 -20.23
C THR A 367 -13.91 19.53 -21.26
N ARG A 368 -14.13 19.82 -22.54
CA ARG A 368 -13.55 19.03 -23.65
C ARG A 368 -12.02 18.93 -23.59
N LEU A 369 -11.34 19.98 -23.12
CA LEU A 369 -9.88 19.95 -22.93
C LEU A 369 -9.51 19.07 -21.73
N GLY A 370 -10.28 19.15 -20.64
CA GLY A 370 -10.16 18.26 -19.48
C GLY A 370 -10.26 16.79 -19.89
N ASP A 371 -11.25 16.43 -20.72
CA ASP A 371 -11.45 15.06 -21.21
C ASP A 371 -10.23 14.54 -21.98
N GLN A 372 -9.67 15.35 -22.89
CA GLN A 372 -8.45 14.98 -23.64
C GLN A 372 -7.24 14.77 -22.72
N LYS A 373 -7.11 15.58 -21.67
CA LYS A 373 -6.04 15.44 -20.67
C LYS A 373 -6.25 14.19 -19.82
N LEU A 374 -7.48 13.94 -19.35
CA LEU A 374 -7.85 12.77 -18.57
C LEU A 374 -7.54 11.48 -19.32
N GLU A 375 -8.02 11.37 -20.56
CA GLU A 375 -7.77 10.19 -21.40
C GLU A 375 -6.26 9.93 -21.51
N ARG A 376 -5.46 10.94 -21.84
CA ARG A 376 -4.02 10.80 -22.04
C ARG A 376 -3.30 10.45 -20.74
N VAL A 377 -3.48 11.24 -19.69
CA VAL A 377 -2.79 11.07 -18.39
C VAL A 377 -3.15 9.72 -17.79
N LEU A 378 -4.44 9.36 -17.74
CA LEU A 378 -4.91 8.11 -17.14
C LEU A 378 -4.67 6.88 -18.03
N THR A 379 -4.15 7.08 -19.25
CA THR A 379 -3.61 6.02 -20.10
C THR A 379 -2.11 5.88 -19.94
N THR A 380 -1.36 6.99 -20.01
CA THR A 380 0.11 6.97 -19.93
C THR A 380 0.59 6.57 -18.54
N ASP A 381 -0.06 7.07 -17.48
CA ASP A 381 0.36 6.85 -16.10
C ASP A 381 0.36 5.36 -15.67
N PRO A 382 -0.76 4.61 -15.77
CA PRO A 382 -0.71 3.16 -15.56
C PRO A 382 0.05 2.43 -16.67
N GLY A 383 0.09 3.00 -17.89
CA GLY A 383 0.78 2.43 -19.04
C GLY A 383 2.27 2.29 -18.81
N THR A 384 2.94 3.29 -18.23
CA THR A 384 4.36 3.17 -17.88
C THR A 384 4.61 2.05 -16.88
N GLY A 385 3.64 1.76 -16.00
CA GLY A 385 3.72 0.63 -15.07
C GLY A 385 3.68 -0.73 -15.76
N VAL A 386 2.76 -0.92 -16.70
CA VAL A 386 2.69 -2.15 -17.50
C VAL A 386 3.97 -2.31 -18.34
N ILE A 387 4.45 -1.24 -18.98
CA ILE A 387 5.67 -1.26 -19.80
C ILE A 387 6.89 -1.61 -18.96
N ARG A 388 7.07 -0.97 -17.80
CA ARG A 388 8.18 -1.23 -16.87
C ARG A 388 8.25 -2.70 -16.45
N HIS A 389 7.11 -3.29 -16.11
CA HIS A 389 7.08 -4.69 -15.68
C HIS A 389 7.20 -5.66 -16.86
N ALA A 390 6.71 -5.31 -18.05
CA ALA A 390 6.93 -6.10 -19.25
C ALA A 390 8.41 -6.11 -19.64
N ASP A 391 9.11 -4.97 -19.53
CA ASP A 391 10.55 -4.82 -19.74
C ASP A 391 11.35 -5.72 -18.79
N ALA A 392 10.98 -5.75 -17.51
CA ALA A 392 11.56 -6.65 -16.51
C ALA A 392 11.18 -8.14 -16.69
N GLY A 393 10.45 -8.50 -17.74
CA GLY A 393 10.16 -9.89 -18.10
C GLY A 393 9.02 -10.55 -17.32
N TYR A 394 8.09 -9.78 -16.74
CA TYR A 394 6.90 -10.34 -16.08
C TYR A 394 5.87 -10.81 -17.14
N PRO A 395 5.53 -12.11 -17.22
CA PRO A 395 4.61 -12.64 -18.23
C PRO A 395 3.21 -12.04 -18.14
N GLU A 396 2.77 -11.71 -16.92
CA GLU A 396 1.50 -11.03 -16.65
C GLU A 396 1.48 -9.65 -17.32
N ALA A 397 2.55 -8.87 -17.16
CA ALA A 397 2.67 -7.54 -17.75
C ALA A 397 2.83 -7.59 -19.28
N ILE A 398 3.57 -8.56 -19.81
CA ILE A 398 3.64 -8.83 -21.26
C ILE A 398 2.26 -9.19 -21.81
N GLY A 399 1.52 -10.03 -21.08
CA GLY A 399 0.14 -10.38 -21.40
C GLY A 399 -0.79 -9.17 -21.39
N ALA A 400 -0.71 -8.33 -20.37
CA ALA A 400 -1.47 -7.08 -20.26
C ALA A 400 -1.13 -6.13 -21.41
N ALA A 401 0.15 -5.92 -21.71
CA ALA A 401 0.61 -5.10 -22.83
C ALA A 401 0.00 -5.57 -24.16
N ARG A 402 0.00 -6.88 -24.42
CA ARG A 402 -0.60 -7.47 -25.63
C ARG A 402 -2.13 -7.32 -25.65
N ARG A 403 -2.84 -7.62 -24.56
CA ARG A 403 -4.31 -7.50 -24.47
C ARG A 403 -4.79 -6.07 -24.73
N HIS A 404 -4.02 -5.08 -24.27
CA HIS A 404 -4.35 -3.67 -24.39
C HIS A 404 -3.69 -2.97 -25.59
N GLY A 405 -2.89 -3.68 -26.38
CA GLY A 405 -2.22 -3.11 -27.56
C GLY A 405 -1.19 -2.02 -27.22
N LEU A 406 -0.52 -2.11 -26.06
CA LEU A 406 0.53 -1.17 -25.71
C LEU A 406 1.72 -1.33 -26.67
N LYS A 407 2.20 -0.19 -27.18
CA LYS A 407 3.37 -0.15 -28.07
C LYS A 407 4.64 -0.22 -27.23
N ILE A 408 5.29 -1.37 -27.20
CA ILE A 408 6.59 -1.58 -26.55
C ILE A 408 7.61 -1.90 -27.65
N PRO A 409 8.47 -0.94 -28.06
CA PRO A 409 9.32 -1.10 -29.25
C PRO A 409 10.21 -2.35 -29.27
N MET A 410 10.67 -2.79 -28.09
CA MET A 410 11.57 -3.94 -27.95
C MET A 410 10.85 -5.26 -27.73
N LEU A 411 9.53 -5.26 -27.51
CA LEU A 411 8.76 -6.48 -27.29
C LEU A 411 8.39 -7.10 -28.65
N PRO A 412 8.77 -8.37 -28.94
CA PRO A 412 8.42 -9.00 -30.20
C PRO A 412 6.91 -9.02 -30.42
N THR A 413 6.45 -8.52 -31.56
CA THR A 413 5.06 -8.72 -32.00
C THR A 413 4.89 -10.20 -32.35
N ASN A 414 3.73 -10.78 -32.03
CA ASN A 414 3.38 -12.14 -32.46
C ASN A 414 3.07 -12.20 -33.98
N ASP A 415 3.46 -11.19 -34.74
CA ASP A 415 3.26 -11.14 -36.20
C ASP A 415 4.30 -12.05 -36.87
N GLY A 416 4.08 -13.35 -36.72
CA GLY A 416 4.72 -14.41 -37.48
C GLY A 416 4.24 -14.45 -38.94
N ASN A 417 4.29 -13.32 -39.64
CA ASN A 417 4.35 -13.30 -41.10
C ASN A 417 5.74 -12.86 -41.51
N GLY A 418 6.65 -13.84 -41.54
CA GLY A 418 7.85 -13.73 -42.35
C GLY A 418 7.45 -13.64 -43.82
N GLU A 419 7.22 -12.44 -44.32
CA GLU A 419 7.52 -12.14 -45.72
C GLU A 419 9.05 -12.12 -45.84
N GLN A 420 9.61 -13.32 -46.05
CA GLN A 420 10.85 -13.42 -46.78
C GLN A 420 10.60 -12.83 -48.16
N GLY A 421 10.97 -11.55 -48.33
CA GLY A 421 11.15 -10.97 -49.64
C GLY A 421 12.26 -11.74 -50.35
N THR A 422 11.86 -12.77 -51.12
CA THR A 422 12.70 -13.35 -52.15
C THR A 422 12.93 -12.28 -53.20
N GLY A 423 14.09 -11.62 -53.11
CA GLY A 423 14.60 -10.82 -54.21
C GLY A 423 14.80 -11.71 -55.43
N ASN A 424 14.00 -11.46 -56.46
CA ASN A 424 14.20 -11.92 -57.82
C ASN A 424 14.18 -10.68 -58.71
N GLY A 425 15.28 -10.44 -59.44
CA GLY A 425 15.41 -9.39 -60.45
C GLY A 425 16.69 -8.59 -60.29
#